data_AF-A0A9D5ELE3-F1
#
_entry.id   AF-A0A9D5ELE3-F1
#
_cell.length_a   1.000
_cell.length_b   1.000
_cell.length_c   1.000
_cell.angle_alpha   90.00
_cell.angle_beta   90.00
_cell.angle_gamma   90.00
#
_symmetry.space_group_name_H-M   'P 1'
#
loop_
_entity.id
_entity.type
_entity.pdbx_description
1 polymer ?
#
loop_
_entity_poly.entity_id
_entity_poly.type
_entity_poly.pdbx_seq_one_letter_code
_entity_poly.pdbx_strand_id
1 'polypeptide(L)'
;MNRYTRAAAAALLMVSGFGSIGCVHTGKGGGERYRNVVDTSWPDRYNHAAQQAVLAPFAQQVTNGNFQERTLWNWYFEPGSERLHPAGMAKLNAMSHNYTDTKIYLQHAADLPLTPDNADKVVELRHELTAKRAAVVREYMATKPGTPEYDIAVHNGPTPRFYAPFAVSALRAQTIGYVGSLTGGQQQTQISGNSGASVSGGAPGGGAGAAGGAGGGTAPVPSGTPGGAMGGTPTP
;
A
#
# COMPACT_ATOMS: atom_id res chain seq x y z
N MET A 1 4.00 -37.73 15.69
CA MET A 1 3.08 -37.10 14.70
C MET A 1 3.73 -37.14 13.32
N ASN A 2 3.17 -37.96 12.42
CA ASN A 2 3.81 -38.36 11.15
C ASN A 2 3.72 -37.27 10.07
N ARG A 3 4.80 -37.11 9.31
CA ARG A 3 4.97 -36.07 8.26
C ARG A 3 3.88 -36.10 7.18
N TYR A 4 3.20 -37.23 7.00
CA TYR A 4 2.10 -37.38 6.05
C TYR A 4 0.82 -36.63 6.43
N THR A 5 0.55 -36.37 7.72
CA THR A 5 -0.65 -35.62 8.12
C THR A 5 -0.54 -34.11 7.87
N ARG A 6 0.69 -33.58 7.79
CA ARG A 6 0.93 -32.16 7.45
C ARG A 6 0.75 -31.85 5.97
N ALA A 7 1.02 -32.83 5.08
CA ALA A 7 0.84 -32.65 3.65
C ALA A 7 -0.64 -32.64 3.24
N ALA A 8 -1.48 -33.45 3.88
CA ALA A 8 -2.91 -33.51 3.60
C ALA A 8 -3.67 -32.23 3.99
N ALA A 9 -3.25 -31.56 5.08
CA ALA A 9 -3.87 -30.30 5.52
C ALA A 9 -3.57 -29.12 4.58
N ALA A 10 -2.39 -29.11 3.93
CA ALA A 10 -2.02 -28.07 2.97
C ALA A 10 -2.79 -28.19 1.64
N ALA A 11 -3.11 -29.41 1.20
CA ALA A 11 -3.88 -29.62 -0.03
C ALA A 11 -5.36 -29.23 0.11
N LEU A 12 -5.93 -29.36 1.31
CA LEU A 12 -7.34 -29.08 1.55
C LEU A 12 -7.63 -27.57 1.68
N LEU A 13 -6.64 -26.76 2.09
CA LEU A 13 -6.75 -25.30 2.14
C LEU A 13 -6.54 -24.60 0.79
N MET A 14 -5.86 -25.25 -0.17
CA MET A 14 -5.62 -24.70 -1.51
C MET A 14 -6.85 -24.81 -2.44
N VAL A 15 -7.83 -25.66 -2.11
CA VAL A 15 -9.04 -25.88 -2.93
C VAL A 15 -10.22 -24.98 -2.50
N SER A 16 -10.17 -24.38 -1.31
CA SER A 16 -11.26 -23.54 -0.76
C SER A 16 -11.16 -22.04 -1.08
N GLY A 17 -10.14 -21.59 -1.83
CA GLY A 17 -9.82 -20.15 -1.99
C GLY A 17 -10.44 -19.43 -3.19
N PHE A 18 -11.08 -20.13 -4.13
CA PHE A 18 -11.71 -19.52 -5.32
C PHE A 18 -13.14 -20.02 -5.55
N GLY A 19 -13.92 -20.10 -4.47
CA GLY A 19 -15.37 -20.13 -4.55
C GLY A 19 -15.87 -18.76 -5.00
N SER A 20 -15.70 -18.44 -6.28
CA SER A 20 -16.56 -17.48 -6.94
C SER A 20 -18.00 -17.94 -6.69
N ILE A 21 -18.72 -17.16 -5.88
CA ILE A 21 -20.18 -17.24 -5.77
C ILE A 21 -20.71 -16.74 -7.11
N GLY A 22 -20.50 -17.55 -8.16
CA GLY A 22 -21.31 -17.46 -9.35
C GLY A 22 -22.67 -18.02 -8.96
N CYS A 23 -23.71 -17.20 -9.06
CA CYS A 23 -25.09 -17.63 -8.91
C CYS A 23 -25.43 -18.66 -10.00
N VAL A 24 -24.98 -19.91 -9.84
CA VAL A 24 -25.30 -21.01 -10.75
C VAL A 24 -26.68 -21.52 -10.35
N HIS A 25 -27.73 -20.91 -10.90
CA HIS A 25 -29.07 -21.48 -10.82
C HIS A 25 -29.09 -22.84 -11.52
N THR A 26 -29.30 -23.91 -10.76
CA THR A 26 -29.54 -25.28 -11.25
C THR A 26 -30.98 -25.41 -11.77
N GLY A 27 -31.32 -24.71 -12.84
CA GLY A 27 -32.64 -24.78 -13.50
C GLY A 27 -32.51 -25.23 -14.95
N LYS A 28 -33.02 -26.42 -15.27
CA LYS A 28 -33.02 -26.99 -16.63
C LYS A 28 -34.01 -26.24 -17.53
N GLY A 29 -33.54 -25.77 -18.69
CA GLY A 29 -34.38 -25.34 -19.83
C GLY A 29 -34.34 -23.84 -20.11
N GLY A 30 -33.53 -23.42 -21.08
CA GLY A 30 -33.43 -22.02 -21.56
C GLY A 30 -32.21 -21.22 -21.09
N GLY A 31 -31.43 -21.77 -20.15
CA GLY A 31 -30.44 -21.04 -19.36
C GLY A 31 -29.23 -20.45 -20.10
N GLU A 32 -28.73 -21.03 -21.19
CA GLU A 32 -27.49 -20.52 -21.84
C GLU A 32 -27.72 -19.25 -22.65
N ARG A 33 -28.80 -19.17 -23.44
CA ARG A 33 -29.10 -17.97 -24.24
C ARG A 33 -29.45 -16.77 -23.36
N TYR A 34 -30.16 -17.00 -22.25
CA TYR A 34 -30.50 -15.92 -21.31
C TYR A 34 -29.29 -15.45 -20.50
N ARG A 35 -28.43 -16.37 -20.01
CA ARG A 35 -27.19 -16.03 -19.30
C ARG A 35 -26.18 -15.26 -20.16
N ASN A 36 -26.18 -15.49 -21.47
CA ASN A 36 -25.33 -14.73 -22.39
C ASN A 36 -25.86 -13.30 -22.65
N VAL A 37 -27.14 -13.04 -22.38
CA VAL A 37 -27.78 -11.73 -22.64
C VAL A 37 -27.98 -10.92 -21.35
N VAL A 38 -28.14 -11.58 -20.20
CA VAL A 38 -28.44 -10.94 -18.91
C VAL A 38 -27.42 -11.37 -17.86
N ASP A 39 -26.87 -10.39 -17.14
CA ASP A 39 -26.05 -10.67 -15.97
C ASP A 39 -26.91 -11.20 -14.83
N THR A 40 -26.82 -12.50 -14.58
CA THR A 40 -27.53 -13.18 -13.49
C THR A 40 -27.08 -12.75 -12.08
N SER A 41 -26.01 -11.96 -11.98
CA SER A 41 -25.46 -11.44 -10.71
C SER A 41 -25.74 -9.95 -10.48
N TRP A 42 -26.61 -9.34 -11.31
CA TRP A 42 -27.13 -8.00 -11.06
C TRP A 42 -28.18 -8.02 -9.92
N PRO A 43 -28.12 -7.10 -8.93
CA PRO A 43 -27.16 -5.99 -8.78
C PRO A 43 -25.95 -6.32 -7.88
N ASP A 44 -25.94 -7.46 -7.20
CA ASP A 44 -25.00 -7.75 -6.11
C ASP A 44 -23.52 -7.68 -6.51
N ARG A 45 -23.15 -8.19 -7.69
CA ARG A 45 -21.77 -8.14 -8.17
C ARG A 45 -21.27 -6.70 -8.36
N TYR A 46 -22.14 -5.81 -8.84
CA TYR A 46 -21.77 -4.41 -9.07
C TYR A 46 -21.81 -3.61 -7.79
N ASN A 47 -22.74 -3.90 -6.87
CA ASN A 47 -22.73 -3.30 -5.55
C ASN A 47 -21.45 -3.67 -4.78
N HIS A 48 -21.03 -4.93 -4.85
CA HIS A 48 -19.75 -5.35 -4.27
C HIS A 48 -18.56 -4.66 -4.95
N ALA A 49 -18.51 -4.63 -6.29
CA ALA A 49 -17.44 -3.96 -7.01
C ALA A 49 -17.37 -2.45 -6.71
N ALA A 50 -18.52 -1.78 -6.61
CA ALA A 50 -18.62 -0.38 -6.24
C ALA A 50 -18.15 -0.14 -4.80
N GLN A 51 -18.56 -0.98 -3.84
CA GLN A 51 -18.08 -0.90 -2.47
C GLN A 51 -16.56 -1.11 -2.38
N GLN A 52 -16.00 -2.10 -3.07
CA GLN A 52 -14.56 -2.33 -3.09
C GLN A 52 -13.80 -1.16 -3.71
N ALA A 53 -14.32 -0.57 -4.80
CA ALA A 53 -13.73 0.61 -5.42
C ALA A 53 -13.70 1.83 -4.47
N VAL A 54 -14.72 1.96 -3.60
CA VAL A 54 -14.79 3.00 -2.57
C VAL A 54 -13.87 2.68 -1.39
N LEU A 55 -13.86 1.44 -0.89
CA LEU A 55 -13.11 1.06 0.31
C LEU A 55 -11.60 0.92 0.07
N ALA A 56 -11.18 0.45 -1.09
CA ALA A 56 -9.77 0.22 -1.43
C ALA A 56 -8.85 1.45 -1.18
N PRO A 57 -9.19 2.68 -1.63
CA PRO A 57 -8.34 3.85 -1.34
C PRO A 57 -8.29 4.20 0.15
N PHE A 58 -9.38 4.01 0.91
CA PHE A 58 -9.39 4.27 2.35
C PHE A 58 -8.54 3.26 3.12
N ALA A 59 -8.52 2.00 2.70
CA ALA A 59 -7.66 0.98 3.31
C ALA A 59 -6.17 1.37 3.25
N GLN A 60 -5.72 1.93 2.12
CA GLN A 60 -4.35 2.43 1.98
C GLN A 60 -4.11 3.66 2.87
N GLN A 61 -5.08 4.56 2.97
CA GLN A 61 -4.98 5.75 3.83
C GLN A 61 -4.86 5.37 5.32
N VAL A 62 -5.68 4.43 5.78
CA VAL A 62 -5.62 3.91 7.16
C VAL A 62 -4.26 3.26 7.41
N THR A 63 -3.75 2.47 6.47
CA THR A 63 -2.43 1.83 6.58
C THR A 63 -1.30 2.88 6.67
N ASN A 64 -1.33 3.91 5.83
CA ASN A 64 -0.37 5.01 5.86
C ASN A 64 -0.47 5.81 7.17
N GLY A 65 -1.69 6.05 7.66
CA GLY A 65 -1.94 6.72 8.93
C GLY A 65 -1.38 5.94 10.11
N ASN A 66 -1.66 4.64 10.19
CA ASN A 66 -1.11 3.77 11.24
C ASN A 66 0.42 3.76 11.19
N PHE A 67 1.02 3.64 9.99
CA PHE A 67 2.47 3.74 9.84
C PHE A 67 3.02 5.07 10.39
N GLN A 68 2.42 6.20 10.02
CA GLN A 68 2.85 7.53 10.47
C GLN A 68 2.70 7.70 11.98
N GLU A 69 1.62 7.17 12.55
CA GLU A 69 1.38 7.20 13.99
C GLU A 69 2.35 6.32 14.78
N ARG A 70 2.83 5.22 14.19
CA ARG A 70 3.81 4.30 14.78
C ARG A 70 5.26 4.66 14.47
N THR A 71 5.51 5.70 13.67
CA THR A 71 6.86 6.11 13.31
C THR A 71 7.42 7.17 14.27
N LEU A 72 8.59 6.89 14.83
CA LEU A 72 9.46 7.86 15.48
C LEU A 72 10.43 8.45 14.45
N TRP A 73 10.13 9.69 14.06
CA TRP A 73 10.98 10.54 13.22
C TRP A 73 12.17 11.12 13.98
N ASN A 74 13.19 11.57 13.24
CA ASN A 74 14.42 12.12 13.82
C ASN A 74 14.19 13.33 14.76
N TRP A 75 13.14 14.12 14.53
CA TRP A 75 12.80 15.27 15.40
C TRP A 75 12.28 14.88 16.80
N TYR A 76 12.04 13.60 17.07
CA TYR A 76 11.73 13.13 18.43
C TYR A 76 12.98 12.86 19.27
N PHE A 77 14.16 13.00 18.69
CA PHE A 77 15.45 12.90 19.37
C PHE A 77 16.14 14.27 19.37
N GLU A 78 17.04 14.47 20.32
CA GLU A 78 17.95 15.61 20.27
C GLU A 78 18.93 15.43 19.09
N PRO A 79 19.18 16.47 18.27
CA PRO A 79 20.00 16.37 17.06
C PRO A 79 21.39 15.79 17.32
N GLY A 80 21.78 14.78 16.53
CA GLY A 80 23.08 14.12 16.63
C GLY A 80 23.26 13.23 17.88
N SER A 81 22.19 13.02 18.66
CA SER A 81 22.26 12.22 19.90
C SER A 81 21.21 11.11 19.96
N GLU A 82 21.40 10.20 20.91
CA GLU A 82 20.47 9.13 21.25
C GLU A 82 19.37 9.55 22.24
N ARG A 83 19.46 10.77 22.79
CA ARG A 83 18.56 11.25 23.84
C ARG A 83 17.17 11.53 23.28
N LEU A 84 16.16 11.01 23.98
CA LEU A 84 14.76 11.24 23.63
C LEU A 84 14.33 12.66 24.00
N HIS A 85 13.76 13.38 23.05
CA HIS A 85 13.13 14.68 23.30
C HIS A 85 11.82 14.49 24.09
N PRO A 86 11.36 15.47 24.91
CA PRO A 86 10.08 15.36 25.61
C PRO A 86 8.88 15.06 24.69
N ALA A 87 8.91 15.59 23.46
CA ALA A 87 7.91 15.27 22.44
C ALA A 87 7.92 13.78 22.04
N GLY A 88 9.11 13.16 21.97
CA GLY A 88 9.27 11.72 21.72
C GLY A 88 8.73 10.88 22.87
N MET A 89 8.99 11.30 24.12
CA MET A 89 8.46 10.64 25.31
C MET A 89 6.93 10.68 25.36
N ALA A 90 6.33 11.83 25.03
CA ALA A 90 4.89 12.00 24.94
C ALA A 90 4.28 11.12 23.84
N LYS A 91 4.95 11.04 22.68
CA LYS A 91 4.52 10.19 21.56
C LYS A 91 4.59 8.70 21.91
N LEU A 92 5.68 8.24 22.53
CA LEU A 92 5.81 6.87 23.03
C LEU A 92 4.78 6.56 24.12
N ASN A 93 4.49 7.51 25.01
CA ASN A 93 3.43 7.37 26.00
C ASN A 93 2.05 7.23 25.33
N ALA A 94 1.75 8.02 24.30
CA ALA A 94 0.51 7.84 23.53
C ALA A 94 0.46 6.45 22.85
N MET A 95 1.59 5.93 22.36
CA MET A 95 1.65 4.60 21.77
C MET A 95 1.47 3.47 22.80
N SER A 96 1.97 3.64 24.04
CA SER A 96 1.82 2.62 25.09
C SER A 96 0.38 2.40 25.53
N HIS A 97 -0.51 3.39 25.34
CA HIS A 97 -1.93 3.26 25.65
C HIS A 97 -2.70 2.45 24.59
N ASN A 98 -2.20 2.38 23.35
CA ASN A 98 -2.86 1.72 22.22
C ASN A 98 -2.10 0.44 21.83
N TYR A 99 -2.45 -0.69 22.44
CA TYR A 99 -1.76 -1.99 22.31
C TYR A 99 -2.19 -2.83 21.10
N THR A 100 -2.92 -2.26 20.14
CA THR A 100 -3.40 -3.00 18.96
C THR A 100 -2.28 -3.43 18.01
N ASP A 101 -1.13 -2.76 18.06
CA ASP A 101 0.05 -3.06 17.25
C ASP A 101 1.32 -2.90 18.12
N THR A 102 2.20 -3.89 18.04
CA THR A 102 3.47 -3.94 18.78
C THR A 102 4.66 -3.49 17.93
N LYS A 103 4.45 -3.10 16.67
CA LYS A 103 5.51 -2.58 15.81
C LYS A 103 5.70 -1.07 16.00
N ILE A 104 6.94 -0.66 16.22
CA ILE A 104 7.37 0.73 16.22
C ILE A 104 8.36 0.91 15.08
N TYR A 105 8.12 1.90 14.22
CA TYR A 105 9.04 2.23 13.15
C TYR A 105 9.98 3.34 13.61
N LEU A 106 11.29 3.14 13.49
CA LEU A 106 12.29 4.15 13.81
C LEU A 106 12.91 4.67 12.52
N GLN A 107 12.91 5.98 12.33
CA GLN A 107 13.59 6.57 11.19
C GLN A 107 15.11 6.40 11.33
N HIS A 108 15.79 6.08 10.23
CA HIS A 108 17.24 6.10 10.18
C HIS A 108 17.79 7.49 10.55
N ALA A 109 18.81 7.51 11.40
CA ALA A 109 19.42 8.74 11.90
C ALA A 109 20.14 9.48 10.74
N ALA A 110 19.48 10.47 10.13
CA ALA A 110 20.03 11.25 9.02
C ALA A 110 20.47 12.66 9.44
N ASP A 111 20.34 12.97 10.73
CA ASP A 111 20.59 14.27 11.35
C ASP A 111 22.07 14.51 11.71
N LEU A 112 22.96 13.54 11.46
CA LEU A 112 24.39 13.72 11.65
C LEU A 112 24.96 14.62 10.52
N PRO A 113 25.59 15.77 10.86
CA PRO A 113 26.15 16.68 9.86
C PRO A 113 27.32 16.02 9.13
N LEU A 114 27.38 16.22 7.82
CA LEU A 114 28.50 15.77 7.00
C LEU A 114 29.65 16.75 7.15
N THR A 115 30.67 16.38 7.93
CA THR A 115 31.95 17.10 8.01
C THR A 115 32.99 16.40 7.12
N PRO A 116 33.97 17.12 6.56
CA PRO A 116 35.01 16.52 5.72
C PRO A 116 35.78 15.40 6.46
N ASP A 117 35.95 15.51 7.77
CA ASP A 117 36.65 14.51 8.59
C ASP A 117 35.86 13.21 8.79
N ASN A 118 34.53 13.25 8.64
CA ASN A 118 33.64 12.12 8.89
C ASN A 118 32.96 11.60 7.62
N ALA A 119 33.28 12.15 6.45
CA ALA A 119 32.58 11.84 5.21
C ALA A 119 32.56 10.33 4.90
N ASP A 120 33.68 9.64 5.14
CA ASP A 120 33.82 8.21 4.88
C ASP A 120 33.10 7.34 5.92
N LYS A 121 32.97 7.84 7.16
CA LYS A 121 32.41 7.09 8.31
C LYS A 121 30.96 7.46 8.62
N VAL A 122 30.39 8.46 7.95
CA VAL A 122 29.07 9.01 8.28
C VAL A 122 27.99 7.93 8.22
N VAL A 123 28.09 6.98 7.29
CA VAL A 123 27.13 5.88 7.15
C VAL A 123 27.17 4.97 8.37
N GLU A 124 28.37 4.55 8.79
CA GLU A 124 28.57 3.72 9.97
C GLU A 124 28.09 4.42 11.25
N LEU A 125 28.48 5.69 11.43
CA LEU A 125 28.05 6.50 12.58
C LEU A 125 26.53 6.64 12.65
N ARG A 126 25.85 6.78 11.50
CA ARG A 126 24.38 6.81 11.46
C ARG A 126 23.75 5.47 11.80
N HIS A 127 24.35 4.35 11.39
CA HIS A 127 23.90 3.02 11.79
C HIS A 127 24.06 2.79 13.29
N GLU A 128 25.21 3.14 13.86
CA GLU A 128 25.45 3.07 15.30
C GLU A 128 24.47 3.94 16.09
N LEU A 129 24.27 5.19 15.66
CA LEU A 129 23.33 6.10 16.29
C LEU A 129 21.89 5.59 16.20
N THR A 130 21.51 4.99 15.07
CA THR A 130 20.18 4.36 14.90
C THR A 130 20.00 3.18 15.86
N ALA A 131 21.02 2.32 16.02
CA ALA A 131 20.98 1.19 16.94
C ALA A 131 20.86 1.65 18.41
N LYS A 132 21.59 2.70 18.78
CA LYS A 132 21.51 3.33 20.10
C LYS A 132 20.14 3.94 20.37
N ARG A 133 19.58 4.69 19.43
CA ARG A 133 18.20 5.22 19.51
C ARG A 133 17.18 4.10 19.68
N ALA A 134 17.32 3.00 18.94
CA ALA A 134 16.45 1.84 19.11
C ALA A 134 16.55 1.25 20.51
N ALA A 135 17.75 1.12 21.08
CA ALA A 135 17.95 0.64 22.45
C ALA A 135 17.26 1.54 23.48
N VAL A 136 17.43 2.87 23.40
CA VAL A 136 16.78 3.85 24.28
C VAL A 136 15.25 3.75 24.20
N VAL A 137 14.70 3.57 22.99
CA VAL A 137 13.26 3.38 22.81
C VAL A 137 12.77 2.09 23.47
N ARG A 138 13.50 0.97 23.31
CA ARG A 138 13.13 -0.30 23.99
C ARG A 138 13.16 -0.14 25.50
N GLU A 139 14.21 0.48 26.03
CA GLU A 139 14.36 0.74 27.46
C GLU A 139 13.21 1.60 27.98
N TYR A 140 12.89 2.70 27.30
CA TYR A 140 11.77 3.57 27.69
C TYR A 140 10.43 2.84 27.66
N MET A 141 10.15 2.03 26.63
CA MET A 141 8.90 1.27 26.56
C MET A 141 8.83 0.17 27.64
N ALA A 142 9.95 -0.45 27.99
CA ALA A 142 10.02 -1.44 29.07
C ALA A 142 9.71 -0.83 30.45
N THR A 143 9.88 0.49 30.64
CA THR A 143 9.48 1.16 31.89
C THR A 143 7.97 1.29 32.06
N LYS A 144 7.17 1.09 31.01
CA LYS A 144 5.72 1.26 31.06
C LYS A 144 5.07 -0.02 31.58
N PRO A 145 4.20 0.06 32.61
CA PRO A 145 3.54 -1.13 33.14
C PRO A 145 2.48 -1.65 32.15
N GLY A 146 2.42 -2.97 31.98
CA GLY A 146 1.38 -3.64 31.19
C GLY A 146 1.54 -3.53 29.67
N THR A 147 2.65 -2.97 29.18
CA THR A 147 2.92 -2.93 27.74
C THR A 147 3.53 -4.24 27.23
N PRO A 148 3.12 -4.72 26.05
CA PRO A 148 3.78 -5.85 25.40
C PRO A 148 5.20 -5.50 24.98
N GLU A 149 6.00 -6.52 24.65
CA GLU A 149 7.28 -6.34 24.00
C GLU A 149 7.08 -5.71 22.61
N TYR A 150 7.77 -4.61 22.33
CA TYR A 150 7.67 -3.90 21.05
C TYR A 150 8.78 -4.33 20.10
N ASP A 151 8.40 -4.62 18.86
CA ASP A 151 9.30 -4.86 17.73
C ASP A 151 9.69 -3.52 17.10
N ILE A 152 10.98 -3.18 17.14
CA ILE A 152 11.49 -1.93 16.56
C ILE A 152 12.09 -2.21 15.19
N ALA A 153 11.42 -1.74 14.15
CA ALA A 153 11.87 -1.83 12.78
C ALA A 153 12.46 -0.49 12.32
N VAL A 154 13.68 -0.52 11.76
CA VAL A 154 14.28 0.68 11.17
C VAL A 154 13.68 0.93 9.78
N HIS A 155 13.25 2.16 9.54
CA HIS A 155 12.69 2.61 8.28
C HIS A 155 13.49 3.78 7.69
N ASN A 156 13.80 3.70 6.39
CA ASN A 156 14.50 4.74 5.64
C ASN A 156 13.73 5.17 4.38
N GLY A 157 12.41 5.04 4.38
CA GLY A 157 11.56 5.52 3.31
C GLY A 157 11.12 6.97 3.54
N PRO A 158 10.57 7.61 2.49
CA PRO A 158 9.95 8.92 2.63
C PRO A 158 8.73 8.83 3.56
N THR A 159 8.45 9.92 4.30
CA THR A 159 7.21 10.03 5.06
C THR A 159 6.02 9.79 4.13
N PRO A 160 5.10 8.86 4.46
CA PRO A 160 3.93 8.65 3.64
C PRO A 160 3.19 9.96 3.45
N ARG A 161 2.88 10.27 2.21
CA ARG A 161 2.06 11.42 1.83
C ARG A 161 0.73 10.90 1.33
N PHE A 162 -0.28 11.76 1.38
CA PHE A 162 -1.56 11.45 0.75
C PHE A 162 -1.33 11.20 -0.74
N TYR A 163 -1.58 9.96 -1.18
CA TYR A 163 -1.61 9.63 -2.60
C TYR A 163 -2.85 10.32 -3.18
N ALA A 164 -2.64 11.47 -3.83
CA ALA A 164 -3.71 12.33 -4.30
C ALA A 164 -4.30 12.02 -5.71
N PRO A 165 -3.95 10.95 -6.46
CA PRO A 165 -4.60 10.74 -7.75
C PRO A 165 -6.05 10.29 -7.58
N PHE A 166 -6.45 9.69 -6.45
CA PHE A 166 -7.88 9.48 -6.16
C PHE A 166 -8.62 10.81 -6.04
N ALA A 167 -8.11 11.77 -5.25
CA ALA A 167 -8.76 13.08 -5.14
C ALA A 167 -8.83 13.78 -6.51
N VAL A 168 -7.78 13.68 -7.33
CA VAL A 168 -7.74 14.24 -8.69
C VAL A 168 -8.68 13.50 -9.64
N SER A 169 -8.76 12.18 -9.58
CA SER A 169 -9.64 11.37 -10.45
C SER A 169 -11.10 11.44 -10.02
N ALA A 170 -11.39 11.51 -8.73
CA ALA A 170 -12.73 11.77 -8.19
C ALA A 170 -13.21 13.17 -8.59
N LEU A 171 -12.34 14.19 -8.51
CA LEU A 171 -12.65 15.54 -9.00
C LEU A 171 -12.90 15.55 -10.52
N ARG A 172 -12.06 14.86 -11.31
CA ARG A 172 -12.28 14.73 -12.76
C ARG A 172 -13.54 13.92 -13.10
N ALA A 173 -13.83 12.87 -12.35
CA ALA A 173 -15.03 12.06 -12.53
C ALA A 173 -16.29 12.84 -12.16
N GLN A 174 -16.23 13.71 -11.15
CA GLN A 174 -17.29 14.67 -10.85
C GLN A 174 -17.55 15.57 -12.06
N THR A 175 -16.53 16.14 -12.71
CA THR A 175 -16.74 16.95 -13.91
C THR A 175 -17.29 16.18 -15.12
N ILE A 176 -17.06 14.86 -15.20
CA ILE A 176 -17.54 14.02 -16.32
C ILE A 176 -18.95 13.47 -16.06
N GLY A 177 -19.35 13.30 -14.79
CA GLY A 177 -20.67 12.82 -14.37
C GLY A 177 -21.62 13.89 -13.84
N TYR A 178 -21.21 15.16 -13.77
CA TYR A 178 -22.06 16.26 -13.31
C TYR A 178 -23.12 16.60 -14.36
N VAL A 179 -24.26 15.91 -14.29
CA VAL A 179 -25.49 16.28 -14.99
C VAL A 179 -26.38 17.00 -14.00
N GLY A 180 -26.29 18.34 -13.97
CA GLY A 180 -27.29 19.20 -13.34
C GLY A 180 -26.78 20.02 -12.16
N SER A 181 -26.42 21.27 -12.45
CA SER A 181 -26.70 22.35 -11.51
C SER A 181 -28.22 22.49 -11.44
N LEU A 182 -28.81 22.31 -10.26
CA LEU A 182 -30.12 22.85 -9.92
C LEU A 182 -30.02 24.38 -9.91
N THR A 183 -29.96 24.97 -11.09
CA THR A 183 -30.23 26.40 -11.26
C THR A 183 -31.72 26.57 -11.09
N GLY A 184 -32.13 26.82 -9.84
CA GLY A 184 -33.48 27.25 -9.49
C GLY A 184 -33.90 28.42 -10.38
N GLY A 185 -35.09 28.30 -10.98
CA GLY A 185 -35.52 29.19 -12.02
C GLY A 185 -35.73 30.64 -11.58
N GLN A 186 -35.36 31.56 -12.47
CA GLN A 186 -36.18 32.72 -12.81
C GLN A 186 -36.05 33.05 -14.30
N GLN A 187 -37.20 33.01 -14.97
CA GLN A 187 -37.68 33.82 -16.09
C GLN A 187 -36.71 34.51 -17.08
N GLN A 188 -37.04 34.29 -18.37
CA GLN A 188 -36.82 35.12 -19.58
C GLN A 188 -35.37 35.43 -19.97
N THR A 189 -34.88 34.98 -21.13
CA THR A 189 -35.15 35.67 -22.42
C THR A 189 -34.82 34.76 -23.61
N GLN A 190 -35.67 34.78 -24.64
CA GLN A 190 -35.51 34.11 -25.94
C GLN A 190 -34.35 34.71 -26.76
N ILE A 191 -33.51 33.88 -27.38
CA ILE A 191 -32.91 34.07 -28.73
C ILE A 191 -32.69 32.65 -29.29
N SER A 192 -33.62 32.08 -30.07
CA SER A 192 -33.65 32.08 -31.55
C SER A 192 -32.52 31.29 -32.22
N GLY A 193 -32.84 30.05 -32.65
CA GLY A 193 -32.53 29.57 -33.99
C GLY A 193 -31.20 28.85 -34.25
N ASN A 194 -31.28 27.52 -34.36
CA ASN A 194 -30.90 26.71 -35.53
C ASN A 194 -29.92 25.55 -35.27
N SER A 195 -30.21 24.44 -35.98
CA SER A 195 -29.49 23.16 -36.11
C SER A 195 -29.42 22.25 -34.87
N GLY A 196 -30.08 21.11 -35.01
CA GLY A 196 -30.20 20.09 -33.98
C GLY A 196 -28.95 19.25 -33.77
N ALA A 197 -28.89 18.63 -32.60
CA ALA A 197 -28.12 17.43 -32.37
C ALA A 197 -28.97 16.51 -31.48
N SER A 198 -29.45 15.45 -32.09
CA SER A 198 -30.17 14.34 -31.50
C SER A 198 -29.39 13.73 -30.35
N VAL A 199 -30.08 13.52 -29.23
CA VAL A 199 -29.71 12.53 -28.21
C VAL A 199 -29.75 11.16 -28.87
N SER A 200 -28.60 10.56 -29.16
CA SER A 200 -28.49 9.13 -29.47
C SER A 200 -27.74 8.43 -28.35
N GLY A 201 -28.48 7.62 -27.60
CA GLY A 201 -27.91 6.57 -26.76
C GLY A 201 -27.26 5.52 -27.66
N GLY A 202 -25.98 5.24 -27.43
CA GLY A 202 -25.23 4.20 -28.10
C GLY A 202 -24.47 3.37 -27.07
N ALA A 203 -24.82 2.09 -26.98
CA ALA A 203 -24.06 1.08 -26.24
C ALA A 203 -22.64 0.94 -26.82
N PRO A 204 -21.60 0.66 -26.00
CA PRO A 204 -20.32 0.25 -26.53
C PRO A 204 -20.34 -1.26 -26.80
N GLY A 205 -20.65 -1.61 -28.05
CA GLY A 205 -20.30 -2.89 -28.65
C GLY A 205 -18.81 -2.97 -28.96
N GLY A 206 -18.27 -4.19 -28.90
CA GLY A 206 -16.85 -4.49 -28.88
C GLY A 206 -16.06 -4.05 -30.11
N GLY A 207 -14.79 -3.73 -29.86
CA GLY A 207 -13.73 -3.62 -30.85
C GLY A 207 -12.54 -4.46 -30.40
N ALA A 208 -12.29 -5.55 -31.11
CA ALA A 208 -11.05 -6.31 -31.02
C ALA A 208 -9.89 -5.42 -31.45
N GLY A 209 -8.93 -5.18 -30.55
CA GLY A 209 -7.70 -4.44 -30.80
C GLY A 209 -6.50 -5.37 -30.64
N ALA A 210 -5.67 -5.41 -31.67
CA ALA A 210 -4.60 -6.35 -31.91
C ALA A 210 -3.49 -6.37 -30.83
N ALA A 211 -2.84 -7.53 -30.73
CA ALA A 211 -1.65 -7.78 -29.94
C ALA A 211 -0.49 -6.84 -30.35
N GLY A 212 -0.09 -5.96 -29.42
CA GLY A 212 1.18 -5.25 -29.47
C GLY A 212 2.30 -6.13 -28.93
N GLY A 213 3.03 -6.78 -29.83
CA GLY A 213 4.23 -7.54 -29.50
C GLY A 213 5.51 -6.72 -29.65
N ALA A 214 6.47 -7.04 -28.76
CA ALA A 214 7.91 -6.77 -28.82
C ALA A 214 8.41 -5.35 -28.46
N GLY A 215 8.74 -5.18 -27.18
CA GLY A 215 9.60 -4.10 -26.70
C GLY A 215 10.39 -4.50 -25.46
N GLY A 216 11.69 -4.75 -25.62
CA GLY A 216 12.71 -4.43 -24.61
C GLY A 216 12.96 -5.42 -23.47
N GLY A 217 13.39 -6.64 -23.78
CA GLY A 217 14.07 -7.49 -22.79
C GLY A 217 15.46 -6.93 -22.49
N THR A 218 15.66 -6.36 -21.30
CA THR A 218 16.99 -6.12 -20.74
C THR A 218 17.60 -7.46 -20.36
N ALA A 219 18.75 -7.76 -20.96
CA ALA A 219 19.51 -8.99 -20.78
C ALA A 219 19.93 -9.21 -19.30
N PRO A 220 19.99 -10.48 -18.84
CA PRO A 220 20.66 -10.82 -17.59
C PRO A 220 22.18 -10.62 -17.75
N VAL A 221 22.76 -9.88 -16.80
CA VAL A 221 24.20 -9.71 -16.64
C VAL A 221 24.84 -11.08 -16.33
N PRO A 222 25.85 -11.53 -17.09
CA PRO A 222 26.61 -12.73 -16.73
C PRO A 222 27.50 -12.43 -15.51
N SER A 223 27.28 -13.15 -14.42
CA SER A 223 28.20 -13.20 -13.29
C SER A 223 29.48 -13.93 -13.71
N GLY A 224 30.43 -13.17 -14.25
CA GLY A 224 31.80 -13.62 -14.46
C GLY A 224 32.45 -13.96 -13.12
N THR A 225 32.82 -15.22 -12.96
CA THR A 225 33.69 -15.70 -11.89
C THR A 225 35.13 -15.59 -12.41
N PRO A 226 36.01 -14.76 -11.81
CA PRO A 226 37.44 -14.86 -12.06
C PRO A 226 38.01 -15.96 -11.14
N GLY A 227 38.69 -16.93 -11.75
CA GLY A 227 39.45 -17.94 -11.02
C GLY A 227 40.84 -17.45 -10.59
N GLY A 228 41.37 -18.12 -9.56
CA GLY A 228 42.76 -18.57 -9.52
C GLY A 228 43.77 -17.78 -8.66
N ALA A 229 44.21 -18.41 -7.55
CA ALA A 229 45.61 -18.55 -7.07
C ALA A 229 45.57 -19.19 -5.66
N MET A 230 45.99 -20.45 -5.41
CA MET A 230 47.35 -21.04 -5.35
C MET A 230 48.22 -20.60 -4.14
N GLY A 231 48.64 -21.59 -3.34
CA GLY A 231 49.70 -21.56 -2.30
C GLY A 231 49.14 -21.87 -0.90
N GLY A 232 49.35 -23.05 -0.27
CA GLY A 232 50.64 -23.66 0.13
C GLY A 232 51.23 -22.82 1.28
N THR A 233 51.37 -23.27 2.54
CA THR A 233 52.13 -24.42 3.08
C THR A 233 51.85 -24.63 4.60
N PRO A 234 52.36 -25.71 5.24
CA PRO A 234 51.91 -26.20 6.54
C PRO A 234 52.80 -25.82 7.75
N THR A 235 52.32 -26.19 8.96
CA THR A 235 53.05 -26.51 10.22
C THR A 235 53.71 -25.36 11.00
N PRO A 236 54.06 -25.52 12.30
CA PRO A 236 54.23 -26.73 13.15
C PRO A 236 52.98 -27.28 13.83
#